data_AF-A0A1M5P5Y7-F1
#
_entry.id   AF-A0A1M5P5Y7-F1
#
_cell.length_a   1.000
_cell.length_b   1.000
_cell.length_c   1.000
_cell.angle_alpha   90.00
_cell.angle_beta   90.00
_cell.angle_gamma   90.00
#
_symmetry.space_group_name_H-M   'P 1'
#
loop_
_entity.id
_entity.type
_entity.pdbx_description
1 polymer ?
#
loop_
_entity_poly.entity_id
_entity_poly.type
_entity_poly.pdbx_seq_one_letter_code
_entity_poly.pdbx_strand_id
1 'polypeptide(L)'
;MNKNIFLILIIALFYGCAEEIEFSNPAVQGNFEGQAWRATVHTASTKDGGLIVRAQRGSEILLLFTTRTDVGQYPLGNNNQSEARFRGADLITYSTLNAPDSSVQVFPSDGLIEITELNSVTNTVTGEFRFNAFTVDGLNSVNFIDGVFFQVPIRENILETTGGSTCDLASAAINDLQTEIMAFEPAPDVDLCLQYQQALEVQVSSCVDVDGSLQMMLDNIDCEDSDGDGRPNSFEDINMDGNLDNDDTDMDGIPNYLDDDDDGDFVPTAIERGDLDGDGIPNYLDVDDDGDGIFTIFEAPTASQNTDGDSLFDYLDTDDDGDGILTIDENPDPNGDGNPDDAVDTDMDGTPDYLQN
;
A
#
# COMPACT_ATOMS: atom_id res chain seq x y z
N MET A 1 -36.72 -55.12 -68.24
CA MET A 1 -36.14 -53.76 -68.36
C MET A 1 -36.37 -53.07 -67.02
N ASN A 2 -35.42 -53.21 -66.10
CA ASN A 2 -34.36 -52.23 -65.78
C ASN A 2 -34.88 -51.31 -64.67
N LYS A 3 -34.66 -51.67 -63.39
CA LYS A 3 -33.47 -51.32 -62.58
C LYS A 3 -33.22 -49.81 -62.58
N ASN A 4 -33.42 -49.16 -61.44
CA ASN A 4 -32.32 -48.61 -60.66
C ASN A 4 -32.81 -48.14 -59.28
N ILE A 5 -32.24 -48.80 -58.27
CA ILE A 5 -32.28 -48.46 -56.85
C ILE A 5 -31.39 -47.22 -56.69
N PHE A 6 -31.94 -46.11 -56.20
CA PHE A 6 -31.14 -44.96 -55.79
C PHE A 6 -31.10 -44.91 -54.26
N LEU A 7 -29.95 -45.32 -53.75
CA LEU A 7 -29.52 -45.22 -52.37
C LEU A 7 -29.29 -43.73 -52.06
N ILE A 8 -30.19 -43.11 -51.30
CA ILE A 8 -29.99 -41.75 -50.77
C ILE A 8 -29.05 -41.89 -49.57
N LEU A 9 -27.79 -41.58 -49.80
CA LEU A 9 -26.76 -41.47 -48.79
C LEU A 9 -27.12 -40.30 -47.86
N ILE A 10 -27.45 -40.64 -46.62
CA ILE A 10 -27.63 -39.70 -45.52
C ILE A 10 -26.26 -39.04 -45.27
N ILE A 11 -26.08 -37.81 -45.78
CA ILE A 11 -25.02 -36.92 -45.31
C ILE A 11 -25.62 -36.16 -44.13
N ALA A 12 -25.47 -36.75 -42.95
CA ALA A 12 -25.64 -36.03 -41.70
C ALA A 12 -24.53 -34.97 -41.65
N LEU A 13 -24.90 -33.72 -41.92
CA LEU A 13 -24.11 -32.55 -41.54
C LEU A 13 -24.02 -32.57 -40.01
N PHE A 14 -22.98 -33.21 -39.50
CA PHE A 14 -22.46 -32.90 -38.19
C PHE A 14 -22.04 -31.44 -38.23
N TYR A 15 -22.95 -30.54 -37.88
CA TYR A 15 -22.56 -29.30 -37.22
C TYR A 15 -21.89 -29.73 -35.92
N GLY A 16 -20.61 -30.06 -36.01
CA GLY A 16 -19.74 -29.97 -34.86
C GLY A 16 -19.80 -28.52 -34.46
N CYS A 17 -20.48 -28.23 -33.34
CA CYS A 17 -20.06 -27.12 -32.52
C CYS A 17 -18.58 -27.40 -32.23
N ALA A 18 -17.69 -26.73 -32.95
CA ALA A 18 -16.40 -26.44 -32.37
C ALA A 18 -16.76 -25.63 -31.13
N GLU A 19 -16.79 -26.27 -29.96
CA GLU A 19 -16.56 -25.54 -28.73
C GLU A 19 -15.19 -24.92 -28.93
N GLU A 20 -15.20 -23.63 -29.26
CA GLU A 20 -14.02 -22.80 -29.24
C GLU A 20 -13.49 -22.93 -27.81
N ILE A 21 -12.38 -23.67 -27.67
CA ILE A 21 -11.73 -23.88 -26.38
C ILE A 21 -11.19 -22.52 -25.99
N GLU A 22 -12.00 -21.76 -25.25
CA GLU A 22 -11.61 -20.49 -24.69
C GLU A 22 -10.60 -20.79 -23.59
N PHE A 23 -9.32 -20.74 -23.94
CA PHE A 23 -8.23 -20.84 -22.98
C PHE A 23 -8.23 -19.58 -22.12
N SER A 24 -8.87 -19.63 -20.95
CA SER A 24 -8.68 -18.59 -19.94
C SER A 24 -7.34 -18.76 -19.26
N ASN A 25 -6.36 -18.09 -19.83
CA ASN A 25 -5.04 -17.92 -19.24
C ASN A 25 -4.80 -16.41 -19.10
N PRO A 26 -4.57 -15.88 -17.88
CA PRO A 26 -4.63 -16.54 -16.57
C PRO A 26 -6.07 -16.84 -16.08
N ALA A 27 -6.22 -17.73 -15.09
CA ALA A 27 -7.53 -18.08 -14.52
C ALA A 27 -7.48 -18.55 -13.07
N VAL A 28 -8.56 -18.30 -12.34
CA VAL A 28 -8.91 -19.03 -11.11
C VAL A 28 -10.34 -19.53 -11.24
N GLN A 29 -10.53 -20.83 -11.11
CA GLN A 29 -11.84 -21.46 -11.31
C GLN A 29 -11.97 -22.75 -10.49
N GLY A 30 -13.19 -23.26 -10.36
CA GLY A 30 -13.47 -24.51 -9.68
C GLY A 30 -14.95 -24.84 -9.69
N ASN A 31 -15.33 -25.88 -8.96
CA ASN A 31 -16.71 -26.25 -8.73
C ASN A 31 -17.11 -25.82 -7.31
N PHE A 32 -17.95 -24.81 -7.21
CA PHE A 32 -18.50 -24.26 -5.96
C PHE A 32 -19.92 -24.76 -5.76
N GLU A 33 -20.20 -25.49 -4.67
CA GLU A 33 -21.54 -26.01 -4.36
C GLU A 33 -22.20 -26.79 -5.53
N GLY A 34 -21.39 -27.53 -6.30
CA GLY A 34 -21.86 -28.31 -7.45
C GLY A 34 -22.03 -27.51 -8.75
N GLN A 35 -21.70 -26.21 -8.76
CA GLN A 35 -21.77 -25.34 -9.93
C GLN A 35 -20.41 -24.79 -10.33
N ALA A 36 -20.22 -24.55 -11.63
CA ALA A 36 -18.99 -23.92 -12.12
C ALA A 36 -18.84 -22.50 -11.55
N TRP A 37 -17.67 -22.24 -10.98
CA TRP A 37 -17.24 -20.95 -10.46
C TRP A 37 -15.98 -20.53 -11.19
N ARG A 38 -16.00 -19.34 -11.79
CA ARG A 38 -14.86 -18.78 -12.52
C ARG A 38 -14.69 -17.33 -12.09
N ALA A 39 -13.50 -17.00 -11.64
CA ALA A 39 -13.15 -15.64 -11.29
C ALA A 39 -13.12 -14.75 -12.53
N THR A 40 -13.63 -13.53 -12.40
CA THR A 40 -13.43 -12.44 -13.36
C THR A 40 -12.13 -11.69 -13.08
N VAL A 41 -11.62 -11.79 -11.85
CA VAL A 41 -10.46 -11.07 -11.34
C VAL A 41 -9.60 -12.02 -10.53
N HIS A 42 -8.29 -11.97 -10.69
CA HIS A 42 -7.35 -12.82 -9.94
C HIS A 42 -5.95 -12.22 -9.86
N THR A 43 -5.31 -12.38 -8.71
CA THR A 43 -3.94 -11.94 -8.42
C THR A 43 -3.33 -12.81 -7.31
N ALA A 44 -2.02 -12.83 -7.18
CA ALA A 44 -1.32 -13.47 -6.08
C ALA A 44 -0.26 -12.54 -5.47
N SER A 45 0.20 -12.84 -4.26
CA SER A 45 1.25 -12.09 -3.57
C SER A 45 2.01 -12.99 -2.60
N THR A 46 3.14 -12.53 -2.10
CA THR A 46 3.90 -13.20 -1.05
C THR A 46 3.92 -12.36 0.21
N LYS A 47 3.58 -12.96 1.36
CA LYS A 47 3.60 -12.28 2.66
C LYS A 47 3.97 -13.24 3.76
N ASP A 48 4.78 -12.79 4.72
CA ASP A 48 5.27 -13.58 5.87
C ASP A 48 5.89 -14.93 5.45
N GLY A 49 6.50 -14.97 4.26
CA GLY A 49 7.09 -16.17 3.65
C GLY A 49 6.09 -17.12 2.95
N GLY A 50 4.78 -16.85 3.02
CA GLY A 50 3.70 -17.61 2.38
C GLY A 50 3.16 -17.00 1.09
N LEU A 51 2.36 -17.76 0.33
CA LEU A 51 1.65 -17.30 -0.86
C LEU A 51 0.20 -16.96 -0.49
N ILE A 52 -0.30 -15.87 -1.06
CA ILE A 52 -1.72 -15.51 -1.02
C ILE A 52 -2.22 -15.49 -2.46
N VAL A 53 -3.23 -16.29 -2.80
CA VAL A 53 -3.95 -16.23 -4.08
C VAL A 53 -5.34 -15.65 -3.83
N ARG A 54 -5.67 -14.59 -4.56
CA ARG A 54 -6.93 -13.88 -4.46
C ARG A 54 -7.70 -13.96 -5.78
N ALA A 55 -8.97 -14.28 -5.70
CA ALA A 55 -9.86 -14.39 -6.86
C ALA A 55 -11.26 -13.85 -6.55
N GLN A 56 -11.92 -13.22 -7.53
CA GLN A 56 -13.26 -12.65 -7.35
C GLN A 56 -14.16 -12.92 -8.55
N ARG A 57 -15.45 -13.15 -8.29
CA ARG A 57 -16.54 -13.22 -9.28
C ARG A 57 -17.71 -12.35 -8.81
N GLY A 58 -17.96 -11.21 -9.45
CA GLY A 58 -18.97 -10.25 -8.97
C GLY A 58 -18.62 -9.76 -7.57
N SER A 59 -19.50 -9.95 -6.57
CA SER A 59 -19.22 -9.61 -5.16
C SER A 59 -18.62 -10.77 -4.35
N GLU A 60 -18.46 -11.96 -4.94
CA GLU A 60 -17.92 -13.14 -4.27
C GLU A 60 -16.40 -13.16 -4.33
N ILE A 61 -15.74 -13.55 -3.24
CA ILE A 61 -14.28 -13.49 -3.12
C ILE A 61 -13.72 -14.76 -2.52
N LEU A 62 -12.68 -15.30 -3.16
CA LEU A 62 -11.91 -16.44 -2.74
C LEU A 62 -10.49 -15.98 -2.39
N LEU A 63 -10.00 -16.38 -1.22
CA LEU A 63 -8.62 -16.19 -0.78
C LEU A 63 -8.03 -17.54 -0.38
N LEU A 64 -6.82 -17.82 -0.83
CA LEU A 64 -6.06 -19.03 -0.52
C LEU A 64 -4.72 -18.61 0.10
N PHE A 65 -4.44 -19.06 1.31
CA PHE A 65 -3.25 -18.73 2.08
C PHE A 65 -2.40 -19.98 2.29
N THR A 66 -1.13 -19.92 1.93
CA THR A 66 -0.14 -20.94 2.24
C THR A 66 0.87 -20.41 3.27
N THR A 67 1.56 -21.31 3.97
CA THR A 67 2.62 -20.92 4.92
C THR A 67 3.98 -20.70 4.26
N ARG A 68 4.13 -21.18 3.03
CA ARG A 68 5.37 -21.08 2.25
C ARG A 68 5.04 -20.91 0.77
N THR A 69 6.00 -20.42 0.00
CA THR A 69 5.84 -20.25 -1.44
C THR A 69 6.33 -21.44 -2.25
N ASP A 70 7.11 -22.38 -1.69
CA ASP A 70 7.67 -23.49 -2.46
C ASP A 70 6.61 -24.40 -3.07
N VAL A 71 6.91 -24.96 -4.25
CA VAL A 71 6.08 -25.99 -4.90
C VAL A 71 5.85 -27.13 -3.92
N GLY A 72 4.59 -27.47 -3.68
CA GLY A 72 4.23 -28.42 -2.64
C GLY A 72 2.78 -28.35 -2.20
N GLN A 73 2.48 -29.13 -1.17
CA GLN A 73 1.14 -29.35 -0.64
C GLN A 73 0.96 -28.66 0.72
N TYR A 74 -0.15 -27.94 0.85
CA TYR A 74 -0.51 -27.09 1.99
C TYR A 74 -1.88 -27.53 2.52
N PRO A 75 -1.91 -28.41 3.52
CA PRO A 75 -3.17 -28.91 4.07
C PRO A 75 -3.95 -27.79 4.75
N LEU A 76 -5.27 -27.80 4.60
CA LEU A 76 -6.21 -26.84 5.18
C LEU A 76 -7.04 -27.48 6.30
N GLY A 77 -7.63 -26.65 7.15
CA GLY A 77 -8.48 -27.06 8.26
C GLY A 77 -8.03 -26.47 9.60
N ASN A 78 -8.86 -26.54 10.64
CA ASN A 78 -8.64 -25.91 11.95
C ASN A 78 -7.31 -26.18 12.66
N ASN A 79 -6.61 -27.26 12.33
CA ASN A 79 -5.32 -27.61 12.93
C ASN A 79 -4.13 -27.28 12.02
N ASN A 80 -4.38 -26.58 10.93
CA ASN A 80 -3.36 -26.19 9.96
C ASN A 80 -3.18 -24.67 9.99
N GLN A 81 -2.00 -24.24 9.55
CA GLN A 81 -1.65 -22.82 9.45
C GLN A 81 -2.05 -22.22 8.10
N SER A 82 -2.21 -23.06 7.06
CA SER A 82 -2.74 -22.64 5.76
C SER A 82 -4.27 -22.57 5.81
N GLU A 83 -4.83 -21.63 5.06
CA GLU A 83 -6.25 -21.28 5.14
C GLU A 83 -6.84 -21.04 3.75
N ALA A 84 -8.10 -21.44 3.55
CA ALA A 84 -8.93 -20.89 2.48
C ALA A 84 -10.09 -20.09 3.09
N ARG A 85 -10.32 -18.89 2.57
CA ARG A 85 -11.48 -18.05 2.90
C ARG A 85 -12.33 -17.82 1.67
N PHE A 86 -13.64 -17.84 1.87
CA PHE A 86 -14.60 -17.45 0.84
C PHE A 86 -15.60 -16.46 1.41
N ARG A 87 -15.92 -15.38 0.70
CA ARG A 87 -17.03 -14.47 1.01
C ARG A 87 -18.08 -14.57 -0.08
N GLY A 88 -19.30 -14.90 0.32
CA GLY A 88 -20.45 -14.94 -0.57
C GLY A 88 -20.94 -13.55 -0.96
N ALA A 89 -21.82 -13.49 -1.97
CA ALA A 89 -22.47 -12.23 -2.38
C ALA A 89 -23.38 -11.62 -1.30
N ASP A 90 -23.78 -12.42 -0.31
CA ASP A 90 -24.52 -12.03 0.90
C ASP A 90 -23.62 -11.45 2.01
N LEU A 91 -22.33 -11.27 1.71
CA LEU A 91 -21.29 -10.76 2.59
C LEU A 91 -20.90 -11.70 3.74
N ILE A 92 -21.42 -12.93 3.75
CA ILE A 92 -21.05 -13.94 4.74
C ILE A 92 -19.66 -14.50 4.40
N THR A 93 -18.79 -14.57 5.39
CA THR A 93 -17.44 -15.11 5.26
C THR A 93 -17.34 -16.50 5.86
N TYR A 94 -16.68 -17.38 5.12
CA TYR A 94 -16.38 -18.76 5.46
C TYR A 94 -14.87 -18.93 5.51
N SER A 95 -14.37 -19.72 6.47
CA SER A 95 -12.96 -20.06 6.60
C SER A 95 -12.77 -21.54 6.94
N THR A 96 -11.69 -22.12 6.43
CA THR A 96 -11.25 -23.47 6.82
C THR A 96 -10.67 -23.54 8.23
N LEU A 97 -10.45 -22.40 8.92
CA LEU A 97 -10.03 -22.35 10.32
C LEU A 97 -11.21 -22.36 11.30
N ASN A 98 -12.44 -22.25 10.79
CA ASN A 98 -13.65 -22.33 11.61
C ASN A 98 -14.12 -23.78 11.73
N ALA A 99 -14.39 -24.21 12.96
CA ALA A 99 -14.97 -25.53 13.23
C ALA A 99 -16.45 -25.59 12.88
N PRO A 100 -16.95 -26.72 12.35
CA PRO A 100 -18.38 -26.97 12.33
C PRO A 100 -18.93 -27.01 13.76
N ASP A 101 -20.13 -26.46 13.93
CA ASP A 101 -20.81 -26.55 15.23
C ASP A 101 -21.18 -28.01 15.53
N SER A 102 -21.03 -28.40 16.79
CA SER A 102 -21.29 -29.78 17.25
C SER A 102 -22.73 -30.26 17.03
N SER A 103 -23.70 -29.34 16.88
CA SER A 103 -25.10 -29.65 16.60
C SER A 103 -25.38 -29.98 15.14
N VAL A 104 -24.44 -29.70 14.23
CA VAL A 104 -24.56 -29.97 12.79
C VAL A 104 -23.69 -31.18 12.43
N GLN A 105 -24.29 -32.25 11.88
CA GLN A 105 -23.54 -33.44 11.49
C GLN A 105 -22.97 -33.27 10.06
N VAL A 106 -21.84 -32.57 9.97
CA VAL A 106 -21.14 -32.27 8.72
C VAL A 106 -19.68 -32.74 8.78
N PHE A 107 -19.07 -32.89 7.61
CA PHE A 107 -17.63 -33.17 7.47
C PHE A 107 -16.81 -32.08 8.20
N PRO A 108 -15.60 -32.40 8.70
CA PRO A 108 -14.76 -31.39 9.31
C PRO A 108 -14.36 -30.31 8.30
N SER A 109 -13.94 -29.15 8.79
CA SER A 109 -13.17 -28.19 8.00
C SER A 109 -11.90 -28.88 7.49
N ASP A 110 -11.73 -28.96 6.18
CA ASP A 110 -10.58 -29.61 5.56
C ASP A 110 -10.31 -29.04 4.16
N GLY A 111 -9.20 -29.45 3.57
CA GLY A 111 -8.84 -29.05 2.22
C GLY A 111 -7.36 -29.20 1.92
N LEU A 112 -6.99 -28.77 0.72
CA LEU A 112 -5.62 -28.76 0.24
C LEU A 112 -5.46 -27.59 -0.74
N ILE A 113 -4.38 -26.83 -0.59
CA ILE A 113 -3.79 -26.03 -1.67
C ILE A 113 -2.55 -26.78 -2.14
N GLU A 114 -2.37 -26.92 -3.44
CA GLU A 114 -1.18 -27.50 -4.03
C GLU A 114 -0.59 -26.49 -5.03
N ILE A 115 0.60 -25.98 -4.73
CA ILE A 115 1.37 -25.16 -5.68
C ILE A 115 2.12 -26.13 -6.59
N THR A 116 1.83 -26.12 -7.89
CA THR A 116 2.47 -27.00 -8.88
C THR A 116 3.59 -26.31 -9.65
N GLU A 117 3.52 -24.98 -9.80
CA GLU A 117 4.56 -24.19 -10.46
C GLU A 117 4.62 -22.79 -9.87
N LEU A 118 5.85 -22.34 -9.59
CA LEU A 118 6.19 -20.92 -9.49
C LEU A 118 7.15 -20.57 -10.63
N ASN A 119 6.72 -19.67 -11.50
CA ASN A 119 7.52 -19.25 -12.64
C ASN A 119 8.13 -17.87 -12.36
N SER A 120 9.44 -17.84 -12.09
CA SER A 120 10.17 -16.61 -11.80
C SER A 120 10.43 -15.73 -13.03
N VAL A 121 10.26 -16.26 -14.25
CA VAL A 121 10.45 -15.49 -15.49
C VAL A 121 9.19 -14.69 -15.81
N THR A 122 8.03 -15.31 -15.68
CA THR A 122 6.74 -14.65 -15.92
C THR A 122 6.11 -14.04 -14.66
N ASN A 123 6.74 -14.25 -13.50
CA ASN A 123 6.24 -13.90 -12.18
C ASN A 123 4.80 -14.41 -11.93
N THR A 124 4.56 -15.68 -12.22
CA THR A 124 3.22 -16.30 -12.11
C THR A 124 3.23 -17.56 -11.26
N VAL A 125 2.09 -17.85 -10.64
CA VAL A 125 1.87 -19.08 -9.86
C VAL A 125 0.76 -19.95 -10.47
N THR A 126 0.97 -21.27 -10.43
CA THR A 126 0.00 -22.29 -10.87
C THR A 126 -0.17 -23.36 -9.80
N GLY A 127 -1.40 -23.87 -9.67
CA GLY A 127 -1.72 -24.90 -8.71
C GLY A 127 -3.20 -25.26 -8.66
N GLU A 128 -3.53 -26.12 -7.71
CA GLU A 128 -4.86 -26.67 -7.50
C GLU A 128 -5.32 -26.42 -6.07
N PHE A 129 -6.64 -26.41 -5.85
CA PHE A 129 -7.21 -26.29 -4.52
C PHE A 129 -8.55 -27.02 -4.37
N ARG A 130 -8.85 -27.42 -3.14
CA ARG A 130 -10.16 -27.90 -2.71
C ARG A 130 -10.33 -27.65 -1.22
N PHE A 131 -11.55 -27.37 -0.76
CA PHE A 131 -11.80 -27.20 0.68
C PHE A 131 -13.27 -27.29 1.07
N ASN A 132 -13.49 -27.52 2.37
CA ASN A 132 -14.73 -27.28 3.09
C ASN A 132 -14.48 -26.21 4.16
N ALA A 133 -15.24 -25.11 4.10
CA ALA A 133 -15.08 -23.95 4.98
C ALA A 133 -16.39 -23.62 5.70
N PHE A 134 -16.29 -23.01 6.88
CA PHE A 134 -17.43 -22.73 7.75
C PHE A 134 -17.50 -21.27 8.17
N THR A 135 -18.70 -20.80 8.51
CA THR A 135 -18.90 -19.52 9.20
C THR A 135 -18.31 -19.56 10.61
N VAL A 136 -18.10 -18.40 11.23
CA VAL A 136 -17.51 -18.29 12.58
C VAL A 136 -18.32 -19.02 13.66
N ASP A 137 -19.65 -19.10 13.49
CA ASP A 137 -20.54 -19.84 14.37
C ASP A 137 -20.60 -21.35 14.05
N GLY A 138 -19.93 -21.79 12.98
CA GLY A 138 -19.91 -23.18 12.53
C GLY A 138 -21.22 -23.70 11.96
N LEU A 139 -22.25 -22.85 11.79
CA LEU A 139 -23.60 -23.27 11.41
C LEU A 139 -23.81 -23.38 9.90
N ASN A 140 -23.04 -22.64 9.10
CA ASN A 140 -23.12 -22.65 7.65
C ASN A 140 -21.78 -23.08 7.06
N SER A 141 -21.82 -23.75 5.91
CA SER A 141 -20.63 -24.26 5.23
C SER A 141 -20.66 -23.96 3.74
N VAL A 142 -19.47 -23.95 3.14
CA VAL A 142 -19.29 -23.97 1.69
C VAL A 142 -18.24 -24.99 1.27
N ASN A 143 -18.37 -25.48 0.04
CA ASN A 143 -17.50 -26.46 -0.58
C ASN A 143 -16.99 -25.99 -1.94
N PHE A 144 -15.67 -26.12 -2.12
CA PHE A 144 -14.97 -25.98 -3.40
C PHE A 144 -14.24 -27.28 -3.73
N ILE A 145 -14.47 -27.81 -4.93
CA ILE A 145 -13.75 -28.98 -5.48
C ILE A 145 -13.25 -28.67 -6.88
N ASP A 146 -12.28 -29.47 -7.35
CA ASP A 146 -11.67 -29.34 -8.69
C ASP A 146 -11.20 -27.90 -8.99
N GLY A 147 -10.69 -27.20 -7.98
CA GLY A 147 -10.22 -25.83 -8.07
C GLY A 147 -8.84 -25.74 -8.71
N VAL A 148 -8.64 -24.76 -9.58
CA VAL A 148 -7.38 -24.47 -10.28
C VAL A 148 -7.11 -22.97 -10.24
N PHE A 149 -5.88 -22.58 -9.92
CA PHE A 149 -5.33 -21.27 -10.23
C PHE A 149 -4.19 -21.47 -11.25
N PHE A 150 -4.30 -20.86 -12.42
CA PHE A 150 -3.40 -21.09 -13.54
C PHE A 150 -2.74 -19.80 -13.99
N GLN A 151 -1.41 -19.77 -13.94
CA GLN A 151 -0.56 -18.63 -14.30
C GLN A 151 -0.99 -17.30 -13.67
N VAL A 152 -1.47 -17.34 -12.42
CA VAL A 152 -1.92 -16.13 -11.71
C VAL A 152 -0.71 -15.22 -11.46
N PRO A 153 -0.73 -13.95 -11.90
CA PRO A 153 0.37 -13.02 -11.69
C PRO A 153 0.59 -12.71 -10.20
N ILE A 154 1.86 -12.76 -9.77
CA ILE A 154 2.30 -12.38 -8.43
C ILE A 154 2.63 -10.88 -8.42
N ARG A 155 2.14 -10.16 -7.41
CA ARG A 155 2.32 -8.73 -7.17
C ARG A 155 2.56 -8.51 -5.68
N GLU A 156 3.23 -7.43 -5.30
CA GLU A 156 3.41 -7.09 -3.89
C GLU A 156 2.11 -6.54 -3.27
N ASN A 157 1.97 -6.71 -1.95
CA ASN A 157 0.95 -6.05 -1.10
C ASN A 157 -0.52 -6.22 -1.51
N ILE A 158 -1.02 -7.45 -1.67
CA ILE A 158 -2.47 -7.66 -1.83
C ILE A 158 -3.19 -7.65 -0.48
N LEU A 159 -4.35 -6.98 -0.44
CA LEU A 159 -5.22 -6.96 0.74
C LEU A 159 -5.80 -8.35 1.06
N GLU A 160 -5.62 -8.80 2.30
CA GLU A 160 -6.12 -10.07 2.84
C GLU A 160 -7.61 -10.05 3.22
N THR A 161 -8.27 -8.90 3.03
CA THR A 161 -9.70 -8.76 3.29
C THR A 161 -10.50 -9.31 2.13
N THR A 162 -11.67 -9.86 2.43
CA THR A 162 -12.60 -10.33 1.40
C THR A 162 -13.32 -9.13 0.75
N GLY A 163 -12.65 -8.32 -0.10
CA GLY A 163 -13.24 -7.24 -0.96
C GLY A 163 -12.48 -6.93 -2.28
N GLY A 164 -13.11 -6.83 -3.49
CA GLY A 164 -12.59 -6.09 -4.69
C GLY A 164 -12.30 -6.75 -6.08
N SER A 165 -12.59 -6.06 -7.19
CA SER A 165 -12.15 -6.29 -8.61
C SER A 165 -10.67 -5.98 -8.86
N THR A 166 -10.10 -6.28 -10.04
CA THR A 166 -8.69 -5.90 -10.34
C THR A 166 -8.55 -4.38 -10.23
N CYS A 167 -9.58 -3.66 -10.67
CA CYS A 167 -9.68 -2.22 -10.51
C CYS A 167 -9.86 -1.82 -9.03
N ASP A 168 -10.72 -2.51 -8.27
CA ASP A 168 -10.93 -2.16 -6.85
C ASP A 168 -9.67 -2.43 -6.02
N LEU A 169 -8.88 -3.46 -6.39
CA LEU A 169 -7.59 -3.76 -5.78
C LEU A 169 -6.53 -2.73 -6.14
N ALA A 170 -6.45 -2.34 -7.41
CA ALA A 170 -5.55 -1.27 -7.84
C ALA A 170 -5.88 0.05 -7.14
N SER A 171 -7.18 0.34 -7.00
CA SER A 171 -7.65 1.52 -6.29
C SER A 171 -7.34 1.46 -4.79
N ALA A 172 -7.42 0.27 -4.17
CA ALA A 172 -7.08 0.12 -2.76
C ALA A 172 -5.57 0.25 -2.52
N ALA A 173 -4.74 -0.33 -3.39
CA ALA A 173 -3.28 -0.18 -3.30
C ALA A 173 -2.84 1.28 -3.43
N ILE A 174 -3.50 2.06 -4.31
CA ILE A 174 -3.27 3.50 -4.42
C ILE A 174 -3.63 4.24 -3.14
N ASN A 175 -4.78 3.94 -2.53
CA ASN A 175 -5.18 4.58 -1.27
C ASN A 175 -4.22 4.25 -0.12
N ASP A 176 -3.71 3.02 -0.07
CA ASP A 176 -2.75 2.59 0.95
C ASP A 176 -1.43 3.36 0.78
N LEU A 177 -0.89 3.43 -0.45
CA LEU A 177 0.33 4.19 -0.75
C LEU A 177 0.16 5.70 -0.52
N GLN A 178 -1.01 6.27 -0.83
CA GLN A 178 -1.29 7.68 -0.51
C GLN A 178 -1.26 7.96 0.99
N THR A 179 -1.64 6.98 1.82
CA THR A 179 -1.52 7.13 3.28
C THR A 179 -0.07 7.17 3.72
N GLU A 180 0.80 6.40 3.06
CA GLU A 180 2.25 6.41 3.32
C GLU A 180 2.92 7.69 2.79
N ILE A 181 2.50 8.21 1.63
CA ILE A 181 3.00 9.48 1.06
C ILE A 181 2.65 10.67 1.96
N MET A 182 1.49 10.63 2.63
CA MET A 182 1.08 11.68 3.55
C MET A 182 1.65 11.50 4.97
N ALA A 183 2.51 10.51 5.19
CA ALA A 183 3.13 10.32 6.50
C ALA A 183 4.35 11.23 6.65
N PHE A 184 4.44 11.91 7.79
CA PHE A 184 5.63 12.69 8.14
C PHE A 184 6.84 11.80 8.45
N GLU A 185 6.61 10.58 8.97
CA GLU A 185 7.68 9.63 9.31
C GLU A 185 7.33 8.15 9.03
N PRO A 186 8.18 7.40 8.29
CA PRO A 186 9.36 7.89 7.57
C PRO A 186 8.94 8.78 6.40
N ALA A 187 9.70 9.85 6.15
CA ALA A 187 9.50 10.70 4.99
C ALA A 187 9.41 9.90 3.66
N PRO A 188 8.49 10.28 2.74
CA PRO A 188 8.34 9.63 1.43
C PRO A 188 9.63 9.70 0.61
N ASP A 189 10.06 8.56 0.07
CA ASP A 189 11.30 8.46 -0.72
C ASP A 189 11.04 8.06 -2.18
N VAL A 190 12.11 8.04 -2.98
CA VAL A 190 12.10 7.62 -4.40
C VAL A 190 11.53 6.22 -4.58
N ASP A 191 11.82 5.29 -3.66
CA ASP A 191 11.31 3.92 -3.74
C ASP A 191 9.79 3.87 -3.53
N LEU A 192 9.24 4.68 -2.61
CA LEU A 192 7.80 4.83 -2.42
C LEU A 192 7.12 5.48 -3.64
N CYS A 193 7.74 6.51 -4.24
CA CYS A 193 7.22 7.12 -5.47
C CYS A 193 7.16 6.11 -6.62
N LEU A 194 8.22 5.31 -6.83
CA LEU A 194 8.23 4.29 -7.87
C LEU A 194 7.17 3.20 -7.63
N GLN A 195 6.86 2.87 -6.38
CA GLN A 195 5.74 1.97 -6.04
C GLN A 195 4.39 2.60 -6.39
N TYR A 196 4.21 3.89 -6.09
CA TYR A 196 3.02 4.64 -6.45
C TYR A 196 2.81 4.74 -7.96
N GLN A 197 3.87 5.07 -8.72
CA GLN A 197 3.85 5.08 -10.18
C GLN A 197 3.44 3.72 -10.76
N GLN A 198 4.04 2.63 -10.28
CA GLN A 198 3.67 1.27 -10.72
C GLN A 198 2.21 0.92 -10.37
N ALA A 199 1.72 1.34 -9.21
CA ALA A 199 0.32 1.14 -8.82
C ALA A 199 -0.63 1.92 -9.76
N LEU A 200 -0.27 3.13 -10.19
CA LEU A 200 -1.02 3.92 -11.16
C LEU A 200 -1.09 3.23 -12.53
N GLU A 201 0.03 2.71 -13.04
CA GLU A 201 0.05 1.93 -14.30
C GLU A 201 -0.91 0.73 -14.26
N VAL A 202 -0.94 0.06 -13.11
CA VAL A 202 -1.85 -1.06 -12.85
C VAL A 202 -3.30 -0.60 -12.80
N GLN A 203 -3.59 0.53 -12.17
CA GLN A 203 -4.94 1.06 -12.09
C GLN A 203 -5.45 1.49 -13.46
N VAL A 204 -4.65 2.23 -14.24
CA VAL A 204 -4.96 2.62 -15.62
C VAL A 204 -5.29 1.41 -16.49
N SER A 205 -4.49 0.33 -16.39
CA SER A 205 -4.69 -0.87 -17.20
C SER A 205 -5.86 -1.76 -16.74
N SER A 206 -6.30 -1.63 -15.48
CA SER A 206 -7.31 -2.50 -14.87
C SER A 206 -8.67 -1.83 -14.66
N CYS A 207 -8.71 -0.51 -14.61
CA CYS A 207 -9.91 0.33 -14.50
C CYS A 207 -10.30 0.93 -15.85
N VAL A 208 -11.57 1.33 -16.00
CA VAL A 208 -12.00 2.10 -17.16
C VAL A 208 -11.75 3.58 -16.88
N ASP A 209 -10.75 4.16 -17.54
CA ASP A 209 -10.41 5.58 -17.46
C ASP A 209 -11.10 6.37 -18.59
N VAL A 210 -12.37 6.75 -18.39
CA VAL A 210 -13.18 7.39 -19.44
C VAL A 210 -12.82 8.86 -19.62
N ASP A 211 -12.45 9.55 -18.53
CA ASP A 211 -12.09 10.96 -18.51
C ASP A 211 -10.59 11.21 -18.63
N GLY A 212 -9.76 10.17 -18.52
CA GLY A 212 -8.31 10.26 -18.65
C GLY A 212 -7.63 10.73 -17.38
N SER A 213 -8.34 10.81 -16.24
CA SER A 213 -7.77 11.35 -15.01
C SER A 213 -6.63 10.48 -14.48
N LEU A 214 -6.77 9.15 -14.59
CA LEU A 214 -5.74 8.22 -14.14
C LEU A 214 -4.49 8.31 -15.02
N GLN A 215 -4.67 8.44 -16.34
CA GLN A 215 -3.54 8.64 -17.25
C GLN A 215 -2.83 9.98 -17.01
N MET A 216 -3.56 11.06 -16.70
CA MET A 216 -2.94 12.35 -16.37
C MET A 216 -2.11 12.29 -15.08
N MET A 217 -2.60 11.61 -14.04
CA MET A 217 -1.81 11.39 -12.82
C MET A 217 -0.51 10.64 -13.12
N LEU A 218 -0.58 9.58 -13.93
CA LEU A 218 0.58 8.80 -14.33
C LEU A 218 1.55 9.58 -15.25
N ASP A 219 1.05 10.50 -16.07
CA ASP A 219 1.89 11.32 -16.95
C ASP A 219 2.60 12.45 -16.19
N ASN A 220 2.04 12.89 -15.06
CA ASN A 220 2.58 13.96 -14.23
C ASN A 220 3.47 13.47 -13.08
N ILE A 221 3.43 12.17 -12.74
CA ILE A 221 4.31 11.63 -11.68
C ILE A 221 5.77 11.61 -12.17
N ASP A 222 6.60 12.33 -11.44
CA ASP A 222 8.04 12.45 -11.57
C ASP A 222 8.69 12.00 -10.26
N CYS A 223 9.31 10.82 -10.33
CA CYS A 223 10.01 10.21 -9.20
C CYS A 223 11.53 10.46 -9.26
N GLU A 224 12.00 11.37 -10.11
CA GLU A 224 13.36 11.89 -9.98
C GLU A 224 13.47 12.74 -8.69
N ASP A 225 14.71 12.95 -8.27
CA ASP A 225 15.13 13.68 -7.06
C ASP A 225 16.25 14.59 -7.55
N SER A 226 15.92 15.86 -7.80
CA SER A 226 16.73 16.73 -8.66
C SER A 226 17.82 17.49 -7.91
N ASP A 227 17.54 17.92 -6.69
CA ASP A 227 18.48 18.48 -5.71
C ASP A 227 19.27 17.40 -4.96
N GLY A 228 18.74 16.17 -4.84
CA GLY A 228 19.40 15.07 -4.16
C GLY A 228 19.15 15.03 -2.66
N ASP A 229 18.09 15.67 -2.17
CA ASP A 229 17.69 15.69 -0.76
C ASP A 229 17.01 14.37 -0.31
N GLY A 230 16.64 13.52 -1.26
CA GLY A 230 15.98 12.23 -1.04
C GLY A 230 14.45 12.26 -1.12
N ARG A 231 13.86 13.43 -1.35
CA ARG A 231 12.45 13.61 -1.69
C ARG A 231 12.28 13.59 -3.22
N PRO A 232 11.26 12.90 -3.73
CA PRO A 232 10.98 12.93 -5.16
C PRO A 232 10.26 14.20 -5.57
N ASN A 233 10.62 14.76 -6.74
CA ASN A 233 10.06 16.00 -7.30
C ASN A 233 8.53 16.11 -7.16
N SER A 234 7.79 15.04 -7.45
CA SER A 234 6.31 15.05 -7.38
C SER A 234 5.72 15.04 -5.98
N PHE A 235 6.51 14.76 -4.96
CA PHE A 235 6.10 14.81 -3.57
C PHE A 235 6.36 16.17 -2.93
N GLU A 236 6.92 17.10 -3.68
CA GLU A 236 7.21 18.48 -3.27
C GLU A 236 6.21 19.48 -3.89
N ASP A 237 5.14 18.98 -4.53
CA ASP A 237 3.95 19.76 -4.91
C ASP A 237 3.10 20.06 -3.67
N ILE A 238 3.49 21.07 -2.90
CA ILE A 238 2.87 21.42 -1.61
C ILE A 238 1.36 21.64 -1.75
N ASN A 239 0.95 22.30 -2.85
CA ASN A 239 -0.44 22.71 -3.05
C ASN A 239 -1.26 21.71 -3.91
N MET A 240 -0.64 20.66 -4.43
CA MET A 240 -1.22 19.60 -5.25
C MET A 240 -1.88 20.09 -6.54
N ASP A 241 -1.40 21.18 -7.15
CA ASP A 241 -1.91 21.70 -8.42
C ASP A 241 -1.19 21.14 -9.66
N GLY A 242 -0.11 20.39 -9.45
CA GLY A 242 0.72 19.75 -10.47
C GLY A 242 1.76 20.68 -11.10
N ASN A 243 2.05 21.84 -10.51
CA ASN A 243 3.01 22.81 -11.03
C ASN A 243 4.13 23.11 -10.03
N LEU A 244 5.12 22.21 -9.96
CA LEU A 244 6.29 22.30 -9.07
C LEU A 244 7.05 23.64 -9.14
N ASP A 245 7.03 24.33 -10.29
CA ASP A 245 7.72 25.61 -10.48
C ASP A 245 7.17 26.77 -9.62
N ASN A 246 6.04 26.60 -8.93
CA ASN A 246 5.42 27.65 -8.10
C ASN A 246 5.45 27.39 -6.59
N ASP A 247 5.97 26.23 -6.16
CA ASP A 247 6.18 25.88 -4.76
C ASP A 247 7.63 26.27 -4.42
N ASP A 248 7.77 27.31 -3.59
CA ASP A 248 9.01 28.03 -3.24
C ASP A 248 8.78 28.56 -1.81
N THR A 249 9.12 27.74 -0.81
CA THR A 249 8.75 27.96 0.59
C THR A 249 9.45 29.19 1.19
N ASP A 250 10.75 29.34 0.95
CA ASP A 250 11.55 30.45 1.48
C ASP A 250 11.52 31.72 0.61
N MET A 251 10.96 31.62 -0.60
CA MET A 251 10.83 32.69 -1.60
C MET A 251 12.17 33.22 -2.14
N ASP A 252 13.22 32.41 -2.18
CA ASP A 252 14.51 32.78 -2.76
C ASP A 252 14.53 32.74 -4.31
N GLY A 253 13.52 32.08 -4.89
CA GLY A 253 13.31 31.91 -6.33
C GLY A 253 13.84 30.61 -6.91
N ILE A 254 14.27 29.66 -6.07
CA ILE A 254 14.52 28.26 -6.37
C ILE A 254 13.27 27.49 -5.89
N PRO A 255 12.53 26.81 -6.79
CA PRO A 255 11.43 25.97 -6.35
C PRO A 255 11.92 24.78 -5.54
N ASN A 256 11.13 24.32 -4.56
CA ASN A 256 11.49 23.27 -3.61
C ASN A 256 12.13 22.03 -4.25
N TYR A 257 11.54 21.49 -5.32
CA TYR A 257 12.08 20.32 -6.04
C TYR A 257 13.48 20.52 -6.71
N LEU A 258 14.08 21.70 -6.56
CA LEU A 258 15.42 22.06 -6.99
C LEU A 258 16.26 22.70 -5.87
N ASP A 259 15.73 22.74 -4.64
CA ASP A 259 16.35 23.29 -3.44
C ASP A 259 16.67 22.17 -2.44
N ASP A 260 17.86 22.19 -1.84
CA ASP A 260 18.25 21.18 -0.84
C ASP A 260 18.00 21.62 0.62
N ASP A 261 17.37 22.78 0.79
CA ASP A 261 17.09 23.52 2.03
C ASP A 261 15.80 24.33 1.83
N ASP A 262 14.66 23.64 1.82
CA ASP A 262 13.37 24.15 1.28
C ASP A 262 12.85 25.42 1.95
N ASP A 263 13.01 25.55 3.27
CA ASP A 263 12.58 26.70 4.06
C ASP A 263 13.72 27.70 4.37
N GLY A 264 14.95 27.38 3.94
CA GLY A 264 16.10 28.27 3.94
C GLY A 264 16.66 28.55 5.33
N ASP A 265 16.53 27.63 6.27
CA ASP A 265 16.97 27.80 7.66
C ASP A 265 18.42 27.29 7.93
N PHE A 266 19.07 26.73 6.92
CA PHE A 266 20.41 26.10 6.93
C PHE A 266 20.48 24.67 7.46
N VAL A 267 19.35 24.03 7.75
CA VAL A 267 19.23 22.61 7.99
C VAL A 267 18.79 21.95 6.67
N PRO A 268 19.54 20.98 6.12
CA PRO A 268 19.14 20.40 4.84
C PRO A 268 17.86 19.57 4.93
N THR A 269 16.96 19.72 3.96
CA THR A 269 15.68 18.97 3.83
C THR A 269 15.83 17.46 4.08
N ALA A 270 16.96 16.88 3.64
CA ALA A 270 17.27 15.45 3.77
C ALA A 270 17.29 14.92 5.22
N ILE A 271 17.58 15.79 6.19
CA ILE A 271 17.70 15.44 7.61
C ILE A 271 16.52 15.92 8.46
N GLU A 272 15.64 16.74 7.88
CA GLU A 272 14.46 17.31 8.52
C GLU A 272 13.26 16.39 8.35
N ARG A 273 12.81 15.85 9.47
CA ARG A 273 11.95 14.68 9.52
C ARG A 273 10.86 14.88 10.54
N GLY A 274 9.64 14.58 10.16
CA GLY A 274 8.50 14.68 11.06
C GLY A 274 7.72 15.99 10.92
N ASP A 275 7.06 16.30 12.02
CA ASP A 275 6.18 17.43 12.33
C ASP A 275 6.25 17.47 13.87
N LEU A 276 7.33 18.05 14.39
CA LEU A 276 7.75 17.89 15.78
C LEU A 276 6.79 18.60 16.74
N ASP A 277 6.37 19.81 16.39
CA ASP A 277 5.41 20.60 17.16
C ASP A 277 3.94 20.14 16.96
N GLY A 278 3.67 19.41 15.87
CA GLY A 278 2.38 18.82 15.55
C GLY A 278 1.37 19.81 14.96
N ASP A 279 1.82 20.91 14.34
CA ASP A 279 0.97 21.92 13.73
C ASP A 279 0.45 21.50 12.34
N GLY A 280 1.08 20.49 11.73
CA GLY A 280 0.74 19.91 10.44
C GLY A 280 1.56 20.43 9.26
N ILE A 281 2.55 21.28 9.49
CA ILE A 281 3.63 21.64 8.57
C ILE A 281 4.79 20.68 8.86
N PRO A 282 5.27 19.93 7.87
CA PRO A 282 6.48 19.13 8.08
C PRO A 282 7.69 20.03 8.36
N ASN A 283 8.61 19.56 9.20
CA ASN A 283 9.82 20.29 9.59
C ASN A 283 10.56 20.96 8.42
N TYR A 284 10.81 20.23 7.32
CA TYR A 284 11.50 20.79 6.13
C TYR A 284 10.77 21.92 5.37
N LEU A 285 9.56 22.30 5.82
CA LEU A 285 8.79 23.42 5.31
C LEU A 285 8.43 24.40 6.43
N ASP A 286 8.95 24.18 7.64
CA ASP A 286 8.61 24.91 8.85
C ASP A 286 9.83 25.68 9.36
N VAL A 287 9.63 26.97 9.58
CA VAL A 287 10.70 27.87 10.03
C VAL A 287 10.92 27.83 11.55
N ASP A 288 10.07 27.12 12.30
CA ASP A 288 10.05 27.00 13.77
C ASP A 288 9.73 25.53 14.14
N ASP A 289 10.71 24.65 13.94
CA ASP A 289 10.55 23.20 13.90
C ASP A 289 9.90 22.58 15.15
N ASP A 290 10.19 23.13 16.32
CA ASP A 290 9.72 22.62 17.62
C ASP A 290 8.61 23.48 18.24
N GLY A 291 8.31 24.63 17.61
CA GLY A 291 7.22 25.52 17.96
C GLY A 291 7.44 26.28 19.26
N ASP A 292 8.68 26.51 19.66
CA ASP A 292 9.01 27.22 20.90
C ASP A 292 9.05 28.76 20.76
N GLY A 293 8.97 29.25 19.51
CA GLY A 293 8.89 30.66 19.15
C GLY A 293 10.22 31.29 18.75
N ILE A 294 11.31 30.52 18.71
CA ILE A 294 12.56 30.89 18.03
C ILE A 294 12.56 30.22 16.65
N PHE A 295 12.97 30.95 15.60
CA PHE A 295 13.09 30.30 14.29
C PHE A 295 14.34 29.41 14.23
N THR A 296 14.21 28.24 13.61
CA THR A 296 15.27 27.23 13.46
C THR A 296 16.59 27.83 12.97
N ILE A 297 16.55 28.80 12.06
CA ILE A 297 17.73 29.52 11.53
C ILE A 297 18.61 30.16 12.63
N PHE A 298 18.06 30.47 13.79
CA PHE A 298 18.76 31.06 14.93
C PHE A 298 19.29 30.02 15.92
N GLU A 299 18.78 28.80 15.88
CA GLU A 299 19.12 27.68 16.78
C GLU A 299 20.02 26.66 16.10
N ALA A 300 19.99 26.62 14.77
CA ALA A 300 20.79 25.75 13.92
C ALA A 300 21.94 26.45 13.17
N PRO A 301 22.68 27.45 13.70
CA PRO A 301 23.75 28.12 12.94
C PRO A 301 24.90 27.16 12.54
N THR A 302 24.95 25.97 13.13
CA THR A 302 25.83 24.86 12.69
C THR A 302 25.13 23.50 12.63
N ALA A 303 23.79 23.43 12.69
CA ALA A 303 22.99 22.19 12.77
C ALA A 303 23.51 21.17 13.82
N SER A 304 24.11 21.68 14.91
CA SER A 304 24.76 20.85 15.93
C SER A 304 24.71 21.47 17.33
N GLN A 305 23.91 22.51 17.51
CA GLN A 305 23.71 23.14 18.81
C GLN A 305 22.82 22.22 19.64
N ASN A 306 23.30 21.89 20.84
CA ASN A 306 22.62 21.03 21.80
C ASN A 306 23.11 21.49 23.17
N THR A 307 22.29 22.28 23.85
CA THR A 307 22.67 23.06 25.03
C THR A 307 22.74 22.19 26.29
N ASP A 308 21.78 21.29 26.50
CA ASP A 308 21.76 20.39 27.66
C ASP A 308 22.55 19.07 27.46
N GLY A 309 22.89 18.74 26.22
CA GLY A 309 23.64 17.56 25.79
C GLY A 309 22.81 16.28 25.64
N ASP A 310 21.49 16.37 25.44
CA ASP A 310 20.59 15.22 25.33
C ASP A 310 20.61 14.57 23.92
N SER A 311 19.50 13.96 23.48
CA SER A 311 19.38 13.36 22.16
C SER A 311 18.81 14.25 21.05
N LEU A 312 18.22 15.40 21.40
CA LEU A 312 17.66 16.37 20.48
C LEU A 312 18.69 17.50 20.28
N PHE A 313 18.55 18.27 19.20
CA PHE A 313 19.30 19.51 19.02
C PHE A 313 18.36 20.65 19.40
N ASP A 314 18.89 21.83 19.70
CA ASP A 314 18.09 22.96 20.22
C ASP A 314 16.87 23.24 19.32
N TYR A 315 17.06 23.35 18.00
CA TYR A 315 15.96 23.51 17.02
C TYR A 315 14.93 22.35 16.95
N LEU A 316 15.12 21.28 17.71
CA LEU A 316 14.21 20.15 17.85
C LEU A 316 13.85 19.87 19.33
N ASP A 317 14.13 20.80 20.24
CA ASP A 317 13.98 20.61 21.68
C ASP A 317 13.35 21.81 22.40
N THR A 318 12.07 21.66 22.72
CA THR A 318 11.27 22.69 23.41
C THR A 318 11.74 23.08 24.83
N ASP A 319 12.80 22.47 25.35
CA ASP A 319 13.43 22.70 26.68
C ASP A 319 14.96 22.65 26.52
N ASP A 320 15.51 23.56 25.71
CA ASP A 320 16.91 23.66 25.24
C ASP A 320 17.98 23.36 26.30
N ASP A 321 17.78 23.84 27.51
CA ASP A 321 18.75 23.75 28.59
C ASP A 321 18.43 22.64 29.62
N GLY A 322 17.29 21.97 29.45
CA GLY A 322 16.84 20.83 30.22
C GLY A 322 16.53 21.13 31.69
N ASP A 323 16.21 22.39 32.03
CA ASP A 323 15.87 22.79 33.41
C ASP A 323 14.43 22.39 33.82
N GLY A 324 13.58 22.09 32.82
CA GLY A 324 12.18 21.69 32.97
C GLY A 324 11.16 22.81 32.81
N ILE A 325 11.58 24.00 32.40
CA ILE A 325 10.75 25.10 31.90
C ILE A 325 10.93 25.12 30.38
N LEU A 326 9.82 25.12 29.64
CA LEU A 326 9.93 25.16 28.17
C LEU A 326 10.53 26.49 27.72
N THR A 327 11.34 26.46 26.66
CA THR A 327 11.97 27.65 26.06
C THR A 327 10.95 28.77 25.87
N ILE A 328 9.78 28.48 25.28
CA ILE A 328 8.68 29.43 25.08
C ILE A 328 8.21 30.17 26.36
N ASP A 329 8.31 29.51 27.52
CA ASP A 329 7.89 30.04 28.82
C ASP A 329 8.97 30.91 29.50
N GLU A 330 10.18 30.96 28.92
CA GLU A 330 11.33 31.75 29.37
C GLU A 330 11.49 33.09 28.64
N ASN A 331 10.54 33.39 27.75
CA ASN A 331 10.48 34.60 26.96
C ASN A 331 11.74 34.79 26.07
N PRO A 332 11.98 33.85 25.15
CA PRO A 332 13.15 33.83 24.28
C PRO A 332 13.05 34.90 23.19
N ASP A 333 11.84 35.26 22.78
CA ASP A 333 11.56 36.37 21.86
C ASP A 333 10.44 37.27 22.43
N PRO A 334 10.78 38.33 23.21
CA PRO A 334 9.79 39.27 23.73
C PRO A 334 9.01 40.05 22.66
N ASN A 335 9.53 40.15 21.43
CA ASN A 335 8.98 41.03 20.40
C ASN A 335 8.15 40.28 19.34
N GLY A 336 8.33 38.96 19.23
CA GLY A 336 7.57 38.05 18.40
C GLY A 336 7.96 38.11 16.93
N ASP A 337 9.23 38.34 16.62
CA ASP A 337 9.80 38.31 15.27
C ASP A 337 10.62 37.06 14.95
N GLY A 338 10.65 36.08 15.85
CA GLY A 338 11.36 34.79 15.74
C GLY A 338 12.86 34.87 16.02
N ASN A 339 13.41 36.08 16.21
CA ASN A 339 14.83 36.29 16.46
C ASN A 339 15.10 36.46 17.97
N PRO A 340 15.98 35.66 18.59
CA PRO A 340 16.24 35.72 20.02
C PRO A 340 17.19 36.88 20.43
N ASP A 341 17.49 37.83 19.53
CA ASP A 341 18.37 38.99 19.80
C ASP A 341 17.92 39.84 21.02
N ASP A 342 16.64 39.80 21.39
CA ASP A 342 16.10 40.46 22.58
C ASP A 342 15.64 39.52 23.70
N ALA A 343 16.06 38.25 23.66
CA ALA A 343 15.81 37.25 24.70
C ALA A 343 16.11 37.78 26.12
N VAL A 344 15.34 37.28 27.09
CA VAL A 344 15.54 37.65 28.50
C VAL A 344 16.82 37.00 29.03
N ASP A 345 17.68 37.83 29.59
CA ASP A 345 18.86 37.43 30.39
C ASP A 345 18.69 38.06 31.78
N THR A 346 18.17 37.27 32.73
CA THR A 346 17.76 37.75 34.05
C THR A 346 18.96 38.17 34.90
N ASP A 347 20.10 37.51 34.76
CA ASP A 347 21.29 37.73 35.59
C ASP A 347 22.38 38.59 34.93
N MET A 348 22.18 38.95 33.66
CA MET A 348 23.00 39.84 32.83
C MET A 348 24.40 39.30 32.58
N ASP A 349 24.55 37.97 32.45
CA ASP A 349 25.84 37.33 32.19
C ASP A 349 26.18 37.19 30.70
N GLY A 350 25.20 37.45 29.82
CA GLY A 350 25.31 37.38 28.38
C GLY A 350 24.79 36.09 27.75
N THR A 351 24.25 35.17 28.56
CA THR A 351 23.54 33.95 28.12
C THR A 351 22.04 34.16 28.38
N PRO A 352 21.17 34.01 27.38
CA PRO A 352 19.72 34.03 27.60
C PRO A 352 19.26 32.97 28.60
N ASP A 353 18.15 33.24 29.30
CA ASP A 353 17.57 32.35 30.30
C ASP A 353 17.28 30.95 29.70
N TYR A 354 16.74 30.87 28.48
CA TYR A 354 16.44 29.60 27.78
C TYR A 354 17.65 28.73 27.41
N LEU A 355 18.88 29.23 27.61
CA LEU A 355 20.11 28.47 27.37
C LEU A 355 20.91 28.24 28.67
N GLN A 356 20.31 28.50 29.86
CA GLN A 356 21.04 28.42 31.13
C GLN A 356 20.21 28.05 32.38
N ASN A 357 20.79 27.13 33.17
CA ASN A 357 20.23 26.64 34.44
C ASN A 357 20.55 27.48 35.70
#